data_AF-A0A137P4V0-F1
#
_entry.id   AF-A0A137P4V0-F1
#
_cell.length_a   1.000
_cell.length_b   1.000
_cell.length_c   1.000
_cell.angle_alpha   90.00
_cell.angle_beta   90.00
_cell.angle_gamma   90.00
#
_symmetry.space_group_name_H-M   'P 1'
#
loop_
_entity.id
_entity.type
_entity.pdbx_description
1 polymer ?
#
loop_
_entity_poly.entity_id
_entity_poly.type
_entity_poly.pdbx_seq_one_letter_code
_entity_poly.pdbx_strand_id
1 'polypeptide(L)'
;MTSKDPSVAKLFQILHSFTHQATSNTSNDLELIDDVSPLISVLQSSIKLEKQNEVLDCLGNIVADKDKEIEKICEQNYQEFIQSVDQLLLVKQSINSLRSNVTDLNRQIQSGGTQLLLTKMELIQQRKVQKNVDTAIETLKGCLNILKLANKVNLLLQSNKYYLALMTLEDLEQNHLPQTSQYEFTIYMSECIPHMRNSIKKAVVLDKREWLSSLRDRSRIIGKKKLSQMMKNFKRWGDRNKEGNSIAFHMVLDEDNESEGEEDDFEQIDQVIKFEPLFQCLHIHKILGILNEFQNSFCEDRQNHGISIISSDIKLESEHISNFDLFIYDITGFFLVEYCIMTTTDGFRMKSDVDILWDQMTSKLLNVISTNLSEANKDNTLHHIKDSLISMALLLEVS
;
A
#
# COMPACT_ATOMS: atom_id res chain seq x y z
N MET A 1 -16.19 26.63 129.78
CA MET A 1 -17.24 25.67 129.39
C MET A 1 -17.52 25.90 127.91
N THR A 2 -16.70 25.45 126.97
CA THR A 2 -16.67 24.09 126.38
C THR A 2 -18.07 23.54 126.07
N SER A 3 -18.68 24.03 125.00
CA SER A 3 -19.47 23.19 124.09
C SER A 3 -18.87 23.35 122.69
N LYS A 4 -18.06 22.39 122.28
CA LYS A 4 -17.63 22.23 120.88
C LYS A 4 -18.71 21.39 120.21
N ASP A 5 -19.72 22.04 119.63
CA ASP A 5 -20.63 21.34 118.75
C ASP A 5 -19.93 21.03 117.41
N PRO A 6 -19.75 19.74 117.05
CA PRO A 6 -19.03 19.34 115.84
C PRO A 6 -19.72 19.82 114.55
N SER A 7 -21.02 20.14 114.62
CA SER A 7 -21.84 20.65 113.51
C SER A 7 -21.44 22.07 113.09
N VAL A 8 -21.12 22.94 114.07
CA VAL A 8 -20.74 24.34 113.82
C VAL A 8 -19.33 24.42 113.21
N ALA A 9 -18.42 23.56 113.65
CA ALA A 9 -17.09 23.45 113.06
C ALA A 9 -17.15 22.96 111.60
N LYS A 10 -18.07 22.04 111.29
CA LYS A 10 -18.26 21.50 109.93
C LYS A 10 -18.89 22.52 108.98
N LEU A 11 -19.83 23.35 109.47
CA LEU A 11 -20.39 24.47 108.72
C LEU A 11 -19.37 25.57 108.45
N PHE A 12 -18.51 25.91 109.42
CA PHE A 12 -17.39 26.83 109.18
C PHE A 12 -16.42 26.28 108.13
N GLN A 13 -16.15 24.98 108.15
CA GLN A 13 -15.28 24.33 107.17
C GLN A 13 -15.91 24.32 105.76
N ILE A 14 -17.23 24.13 105.67
CA ILE A 14 -17.97 24.18 104.40
C ILE A 14 -18.02 25.61 103.85
N LEU A 15 -18.33 26.61 104.68
CA LEU A 15 -18.32 28.02 104.29
C LEU A 15 -16.91 28.47 103.83
N HIS A 16 -15.86 28.05 104.54
CA HIS A 16 -14.49 28.35 104.16
C HIS A 16 -14.04 27.60 102.89
N SER A 17 -14.66 26.45 102.59
CA SER A 17 -14.44 25.73 101.33
C SER A 17 -15.19 26.36 100.15
N PHE A 18 -16.38 26.91 100.38
CA PHE A 18 -17.16 27.64 99.36
C PHE A 18 -16.50 28.96 98.98
N THR A 19 -15.94 29.71 99.95
CA THR A 19 -15.17 30.94 99.65
C THR A 19 -13.90 30.62 98.86
N HIS A 20 -13.23 29.50 99.14
CA HIS A 20 -12.07 29.08 98.35
C HIS A 20 -12.43 28.51 96.97
N GLN A 21 -13.57 27.81 96.82
CA GLN A 21 -14.04 27.32 95.53
C GLN A 21 -14.50 28.45 94.60
N ALA A 22 -15.12 29.52 95.12
CA ALA A 22 -15.49 30.70 94.33
C ALA A 22 -14.26 31.46 93.80
N THR A 23 -13.11 31.40 94.50
CA THR A 23 -11.87 32.07 94.06
C THR A 23 -11.04 31.31 93.04
N SER A 24 -11.38 30.05 92.71
CA SER A 24 -10.51 29.19 91.88
C SER A 24 -11.00 28.90 90.45
N ASN A 25 -12.17 29.39 90.04
CA ASN A 25 -12.67 29.20 88.67
C ASN A 25 -13.10 30.53 88.01
N THR A 26 -12.33 30.94 87.00
CA THR A 26 -12.73 31.71 85.80
C THR A 26 -13.65 32.93 85.94
N SER A 27 -13.04 34.12 86.04
CA SER A 27 -13.34 35.45 85.44
C SER A 27 -14.75 36.01 85.18
N ASN A 28 -15.85 35.28 85.35
CA ASN A 28 -17.23 35.78 85.15
C ASN A 28 -18.06 35.84 86.45
N ASP A 29 -17.51 35.39 87.58
CA ASP A 29 -18.24 35.29 88.85
C ASP A 29 -18.04 36.52 89.79
N LEU A 30 -17.39 37.59 89.31
CA LEU A 30 -17.19 38.81 90.12
C LEU A 30 -18.50 39.56 90.42
N GLU A 31 -19.52 39.48 89.56
CA GLU A 31 -20.86 40.05 89.84
C GLU A 31 -21.66 39.19 90.83
N LEU A 32 -21.48 37.86 90.82
CA LEU A 32 -22.12 36.94 91.78
C LEU A 32 -21.53 37.05 93.19
N ILE A 33 -20.27 37.46 93.33
CA ILE A 33 -19.62 37.64 94.62
C ILE A 33 -20.18 38.85 95.38
N ASP A 34 -20.53 39.94 94.69
CA ASP A 34 -21.12 41.13 95.31
C ASP A 34 -22.57 40.87 95.78
N ASP A 35 -23.34 40.03 95.08
CA ASP A 35 -24.69 39.64 95.49
C ASP A 35 -24.73 38.64 96.67
N VAL A 36 -23.66 37.85 96.84
CA VAL A 36 -23.55 36.83 97.90
C VAL A 36 -22.87 37.37 99.17
N SER A 37 -22.11 38.46 99.07
CA SER A 37 -21.44 39.14 100.20
C SER A 37 -22.38 39.55 101.35
N PRO A 38 -23.56 40.14 101.10
CA PRO A 38 -24.56 40.45 102.14
C PRO A 38 -25.07 39.20 102.84
N LEU A 39 -25.30 38.12 102.09
CA LEU A 39 -25.78 36.83 102.60
C LEU A 39 -24.77 36.17 103.55
N ILE A 40 -23.48 36.22 103.22
CA ILE A 40 -22.40 35.71 104.07
C ILE A 40 -22.30 36.55 105.36
N SER A 41 -22.48 37.87 105.28
CA SER A 41 -22.46 38.76 106.46
C SER A 41 -23.67 38.56 107.39
N VAL A 42 -24.85 38.25 106.85
CA VAL A 42 -26.07 37.91 107.59
C VAL A 42 -25.96 36.53 108.23
N LEU A 43 -25.36 35.55 107.54
CA LEU A 43 -25.06 34.22 108.09
C LEU A 43 -24.02 34.30 109.22
N GLN A 44 -22.96 35.12 109.08
CA GLN A 44 -21.96 35.29 110.14
C GLN A 44 -22.48 36.04 111.38
N SER A 45 -23.39 37.00 111.21
CA SER A 45 -24.01 37.72 112.33
C SER A 45 -25.07 36.88 113.07
N SER A 46 -25.85 36.07 112.35
CA SER A 46 -26.83 35.14 112.95
C SER A 46 -26.19 33.94 113.66
N ILE A 47 -25.01 33.48 113.21
CA ILE A 47 -24.20 32.48 113.93
C ILE A 47 -23.70 33.01 115.28
N LYS A 48 -23.40 34.31 115.41
CA LYS A 48 -22.99 34.95 116.67
C LYS A 48 -24.14 35.17 117.67
N LEU A 49 -25.38 35.14 117.20
CA LEU A 49 -26.60 35.39 117.98
C LEU A 49 -27.42 34.11 118.29
N GLU A 50 -26.86 32.91 118.04
CA GLU A 50 -27.54 31.60 118.19
C GLU A 50 -28.88 31.45 117.43
N LYS A 51 -29.11 32.25 116.37
CA LYS A 51 -30.32 32.22 115.50
C LYS A 51 -30.10 31.46 114.18
N GLN A 52 -29.30 30.40 114.19
CA GLN A 52 -28.95 29.63 112.99
C GLN A 52 -30.16 28.89 112.39
N ASN A 53 -31.06 28.41 113.25
CA ASN A 53 -32.24 27.67 112.83
C ASN A 53 -33.26 28.59 112.11
N GLU A 54 -33.44 29.84 112.55
CA GLU A 54 -34.37 30.79 111.91
C GLU A 54 -33.94 31.16 110.48
N VAL A 55 -32.63 31.23 110.22
CA VAL A 55 -32.12 31.54 108.86
C VAL A 55 -32.24 30.33 107.94
N LEU A 56 -31.99 29.12 108.44
CA LEU A 56 -32.22 27.88 107.68
C LEU A 56 -33.70 27.68 107.37
N ASP A 57 -34.60 27.99 108.31
CA ASP A 57 -36.05 27.96 108.09
C ASP A 57 -36.47 29.01 107.05
N CYS A 58 -35.90 30.23 107.11
CA CYS A 58 -36.17 31.26 106.12
C CYS A 58 -35.68 30.88 104.72
N LEU A 59 -34.47 30.32 104.60
CA LEU A 59 -33.93 29.85 103.33
C LEU A 59 -34.74 28.64 102.80
N GLY A 60 -35.16 27.74 103.69
CA GLY A 60 -36.05 26.63 103.37
C GLY A 60 -37.41 27.11 102.84
N ASN A 61 -37.97 28.16 103.43
CA ASN A 61 -39.20 28.80 102.95
C ASN A 61 -39.01 29.47 101.59
N ILE A 62 -37.87 30.13 101.35
CA ILE A 62 -37.55 30.73 100.05
C ILE A 62 -37.38 29.67 98.97
N VAL A 63 -36.68 28.57 99.27
CA VAL A 63 -36.56 27.42 98.35
C VAL A 63 -37.95 26.85 98.07
N ALA A 64 -38.78 26.64 99.08
CA ALA A 64 -40.14 26.17 98.91
C ALA A 64 -41.01 27.13 98.08
N ASP A 65 -40.84 28.45 98.24
CA ASP A 65 -41.57 29.45 97.46
C ASP A 65 -41.07 29.52 96.00
N LYS A 66 -39.76 29.35 95.78
CA LYS A 66 -39.18 29.27 94.43
C LYS A 66 -39.53 27.96 93.74
N ASP A 67 -39.60 26.85 94.47
CA ASP A 67 -40.09 25.57 93.96
C ASP A 67 -41.55 25.68 93.54
N LYS A 68 -42.41 26.35 94.32
CA LYS A 68 -43.79 26.66 93.92
C LYS A 68 -43.88 27.59 92.72
N GLU A 69 -42.99 28.57 92.61
CA GLU A 69 -42.94 29.47 91.45
C GLU A 69 -42.54 28.71 90.18
N ILE A 70 -41.54 27.84 90.26
CA ILE A 70 -41.15 26.93 89.18
C ILE A 70 -42.29 25.99 88.83
N GLU A 71 -42.95 25.39 89.83
CA GLU A 71 -44.09 24.49 89.64
C GLU A 71 -45.23 25.20 88.90
N LYS A 72 -45.54 26.45 89.26
CA LYS A 72 -46.56 27.25 88.58
C LYS A 72 -46.19 27.60 87.13
N ILE A 73 -44.92 27.94 86.87
CA ILE A 73 -44.43 28.22 85.51
C ILE A 73 -44.45 26.93 84.66
N CYS A 74 -44.08 25.80 85.26
CA CYS A 74 -44.19 24.49 84.66
C CYS A 74 -45.65 24.13 84.39
N GLU A 75 -46.58 24.29 85.33
CA GLU A 75 -48.01 24.05 85.13
C GLU A 75 -48.62 24.90 84.00
N GLN A 76 -48.15 26.14 83.83
CA GLN A 76 -48.64 27.02 82.77
C GLN A 76 -48.11 26.65 81.38
N ASN A 77 -46.87 26.13 81.29
CA ASN A 77 -46.19 25.92 80.00
C ASN A 77 -45.80 24.46 79.71
N TYR A 78 -46.19 23.49 80.55
CA TYR A 78 -45.77 22.08 80.36
C TYR A 78 -46.25 21.51 79.04
N GLN A 79 -47.43 21.91 78.56
CA GLN A 79 -47.95 21.46 77.27
C GLN A 79 -47.08 21.92 76.10
N GLU A 80 -46.69 23.20 76.08
CA GLU A 80 -45.81 23.74 75.02
C GLU A 80 -44.40 23.15 75.10
N PHE A 81 -43.90 22.93 76.32
CA PHE A 81 -42.62 22.27 76.55
C PHE A 81 -42.64 20.82 76.04
N ILE A 82 -43.67 20.04 76.38
CA ILE A 82 -43.82 18.66 75.88
C ILE A 82 -43.93 18.65 74.37
N GLN A 83 -44.72 19.54 73.76
CA GLN A 83 -44.83 19.65 72.30
C GLN A 83 -43.48 19.98 71.65
N SER A 84 -42.68 20.87 72.25
CA SER A 84 -41.35 21.21 71.76
C SER A 84 -40.38 20.03 71.85
N VAL A 85 -40.45 19.25 72.93
CA VAL A 85 -39.66 18.02 73.10
C VAL A 85 -40.08 16.95 72.09
N ASP A 86 -41.38 16.76 71.87
CA ASP A 86 -41.91 15.83 70.86
C ASP A 86 -41.49 16.23 69.44
N GLN A 87 -41.53 17.52 69.11
CA GLN A 87 -41.01 18.03 67.83
C GLN A 87 -39.51 17.76 67.69
N LEU A 88 -38.72 17.94 68.74
CA LEU A 88 -37.29 17.67 68.73
C LEU A 88 -36.99 16.17 68.54
N LEU A 89 -37.82 15.30 69.12
CA LEU A 89 -37.76 13.85 68.91
C LEU A 89 -38.11 13.46 67.47
N LEU A 90 -39.16 14.06 66.89
CA LEU A 90 -39.54 13.86 65.48
C LEU A 90 -38.46 14.33 64.51
N VAL A 91 -37.86 15.49 64.76
CA VAL A 91 -36.74 16.02 63.98
C VAL A 91 -35.53 15.09 64.10
N LYS A 92 -35.22 14.58 65.29
CA LYS A 92 -34.15 13.60 65.50
C LYS A 92 -34.38 12.31 64.71
N GLN A 93 -35.61 11.77 64.73
CA GLN A 93 -35.96 10.59 63.92
C GLN A 93 -35.82 10.87 62.43
N SER A 94 -36.29 12.03 61.96
CA SER A 94 -36.17 12.46 60.56
C SER A 94 -34.72 12.63 60.12
N ILE A 95 -33.86 13.21 60.96
CA ILE A 95 -32.42 13.34 60.73
C ILE A 95 -31.76 11.97 60.65
N ASN A 96 -32.13 11.03 61.52
CA ASN A 96 -31.59 9.67 61.49
C ASN A 96 -32.03 8.91 60.24
N SER A 97 -33.28 9.05 59.81
CA SER A 97 -33.77 8.49 58.55
C SER A 97 -33.04 9.09 57.35
N LEU A 98 -32.89 10.43 57.30
CA LEU A 98 -32.15 11.11 56.24
C LEU A 98 -30.69 10.66 56.21
N ARG A 99 -30.04 10.53 57.37
CA ARG A 99 -28.67 10.02 57.47
C ARG A 99 -28.56 8.60 56.89
N SER A 100 -29.51 7.71 57.21
CA SER A 100 -29.55 6.36 56.64
C SER A 100 -29.70 6.42 55.12
N ASN A 101 -30.64 7.22 54.61
CA ASN A 101 -30.88 7.38 53.17
C ASN A 101 -29.64 7.93 52.46
N VAL A 102 -28.94 8.91 53.03
CA VAL A 102 -27.70 9.47 52.47
C VAL A 102 -26.60 8.41 52.45
N THR A 103 -26.46 7.60 53.49
CA THR A 103 -25.47 6.51 53.50
C THR A 103 -25.79 5.42 52.48
N ASP A 104 -27.07 5.07 52.32
CA ASP A 104 -27.50 4.08 51.34
C ASP A 104 -27.32 4.60 49.91
N LEU A 105 -27.68 5.85 49.64
CA LEU A 105 -27.48 6.48 48.34
C LEU A 105 -25.99 6.57 48.00
N ASN A 106 -25.14 6.94 48.96
CA ASN A 106 -23.69 6.96 48.77
C ASN A 106 -23.16 5.55 48.46
N ARG A 107 -23.64 4.51 49.15
CA ARG A 107 -23.27 3.12 48.86
C ARG A 107 -23.70 2.69 47.45
N GLN A 108 -24.91 3.05 47.04
CA GLN A 108 -25.42 2.77 45.69
C GLN A 108 -24.59 3.50 44.63
N ILE A 109 -24.32 4.79 44.80
CA ILE A 109 -23.48 5.60 43.89
C ILE A 109 -22.08 5.01 43.79
N GLN A 110 -21.47 4.60 44.90
CA GLN A 110 -20.16 3.97 44.88
C GLN A 110 -20.19 2.63 44.13
N SER A 111 -21.19 1.78 44.40
CA SER A 111 -21.32 0.49 43.71
C SER A 111 -21.60 0.63 42.20
N GLY A 112 -22.46 1.57 41.81
CA GLY A 112 -22.74 1.86 40.40
C GLY A 112 -21.53 2.51 39.72
N GLY A 113 -20.82 3.40 40.44
CA GLY A 113 -19.61 4.05 39.98
C GLY A 113 -18.47 3.07 39.75
N THR A 114 -18.26 2.09 40.64
CA THR A 114 -17.24 1.05 40.44
C THR A 114 -17.58 0.12 39.28
N GLN A 115 -18.84 -0.32 39.16
CA GLN A 115 -19.28 -1.12 38.01
C GLN A 115 -19.12 -0.35 36.69
N LEU A 116 -19.53 0.91 36.64
CA LEU A 116 -19.37 1.77 35.46
C LEU A 116 -17.90 1.96 35.08
N LEU A 117 -17.02 2.09 36.07
CA LEU A 117 -15.59 2.24 35.83
C LEU A 117 -15.00 0.95 35.22
N LEU A 118 -15.41 -0.22 35.72
CA LEU A 118 -15.01 -1.52 35.16
C LEU A 118 -15.48 -1.68 33.71
N THR A 119 -16.75 -1.41 33.41
CA THR A 119 -17.27 -1.51 32.03
C THR A 119 -16.60 -0.50 31.10
N LYS A 120 -16.28 0.71 31.59
CA LYS A 120 -15.51 1.71 30.82
C LYS A 120 -14.10 1.23 30.51
N MET A 121 -13.41 0.61 31.45
CA MET A 121 -12.07 0.04 31.22
C MET A 121 -12.12 -1.06 30.15
N GLU A 122 -13.10 -1.96 30.23
CA GLU A 122 -13.31 -3.02 29.24
C GLU A 122 -13.59 -2.42 27.85
N LEU A 123 -14.44 -1.40 27.76
CA LEU A 123 -14.75 -0.72 26.50
C LEU A 123 -13.52 -0.04 25.87
N ILE A 124 -12.63 0.55 26.68
CA ILE A 124 -11.36 1.12 26.19
C ILE A 124 -10.46 0.01 25.62
N GLN A 125 -10.37 -1.13 26.32
CA GLN A 125 -9.59 -2.27 25.85
C GLN A 125 -10.16 -2.82 24.54
N GLN A 126 -11.47 -3.00 24.44
CA GLN A 126 -12.14 -3.44 23.21
C GLN A 126 -11.91 -2.46 22.05
N ARG A 127 -11.96 -1.14 22.30
CA ARG A 127 -11.63 -0.13 21.28
C ARG A 127 -10.18 -0.20 20.81
N LYS A 128 -9.24 -0.54 21.70
CA LYS A 128 -7.84 -0.74 21.33
C LYS A 128 -7.69 -1.98 20.44
N VAL A 129 -8.36 -3.07 20.78
CA VAL A 129 -8.40 -4.28 19.95
C VAL A 129 -9.03 -3.97 18.59
N GLN A 130 -10.15 -3.25 18.56
CA GLN A 130 -10.80 -2.84 17.31
C GLN A 130 -9.85 -2.04 16.41
N LYS A 131 -9.17 -1.02 16.94
CA LYS A 131 -8.19 -0.26 16.17
C LYS A 131 -7.06 -1.13 15.63
N ASN A 132 -6.53 -2.05 16.45
CA ASN A 132 -5.50 -2.99 16.00
C ASN A 132 -6.01 -3.90 14.86
N VAL A 133 -7.26 -4.36 14.95
CA VAL A 133 -7.91 -5.17 13.91
C VAL A 133 -8.10 -4.35 12.63
N ASP A 134 -8.57 -3.10 12.73
CA ASP A 134 -8.76 -2.22 11.56
C ASP A 134 -7.43 -1.97 10.85
N THR A 135 -6.36 -1.65 11.61
CA THR A 135 -5.01 -1.49 11.05
C THR A 135 -4.50 -2.78 10.39
N ALA A 136 -4.75 -3.95 11.00
CA ALA A 136 -4.37 -5.23 10.42
C ALA A 136 -5.13 -5.53 9.11
N ILE A 137 -6.42 -5.15 9.04
CA ILE A 137 -7.22 -5.31 7.82
C ILE A 137 -6.68 -4.41 6.69
N GLU A 138 -6.35 -3.15 7.00
CA GLU A 138 -5.77 -2.22 6.03
C GLU A 138 -4.42 -2.71 5.48
N THR A 139 -3.54 -3.19 6.36
CA THR A 139 -2.22 -3.69 5.95
C THR A 139 -2.35 -4.97 5.11
N LEU A 140 -3.23 -5.90 5.50
CA LEU A 140 -3.52 -7.11 4.71
C LEU A 140 -4.10 -6.78 3.33
N LYS A 141 -4.98 -5.77 3.23
CA LYS A 141 -5.50 -5.30 1.93
C LYS A 141 -4.38 -4.76 1.04
N GLY A 142 -3.43 -4.01 1.60
CA GLY A 142 -2.23 -3.55 0.91
C GLY A 142 -1.39 -4.71 0.36
N CYS A 143 -1.07 -5.68 1.22
CA CYS A 143 -0.31 -6.88 0.83
C CYS A 143 -1.03 -7.69 -0.27
N LEU A 144 -2.36 -7.82 -0.18
CA LEU A 144 -3.17 -8.51 -1.18
C LEU A 144 -3.13 -7.78 -2.53
N ASN A 145 -3.11 -6.44 -2.54
CA ASN A 145 -2.95 -5.68 -3.76
C ASN A 145 -1.58 -5.92 -4.43
N ILE A 146 -0.50 -5.95 -3.64
CA ILE A 146 0.85 -6.28 -4.12
C ILE A 146 0.86 -7.66 -4.77
N LEU A 147 0.27 -8.67 -4.12
CA LEU A 147 0.15 -10.02 -4.66
C LEU A 147 -0.68 -10.08 -5.95
N LYS A 148 -1.78 -9.31 -6.03
CA LYS A 148 -2.60 -9.21 -7.25
C LYS A 148 -1.80 -8.62 -8.41
N LEU A 149 -1.05 -7.55 -8.17
CA LEU A 149 -0.20 -6.93 -9.17
C LEU A 149 0.94 -7.86 -9.61
N ALA A 150 1.59 -8.55 -8.67
CA ALA A 150 2.60 -9.56 -8.98
C ALA A 150 2.03 -10.68 -9.86
N ASN A 151 0.84 -11.19 -9.52
CA ASN A 151 0.16 -12.20 -10.33
C ASN A 151 -0.25 -11.65 -11.70
N LYS A 152 -0.69 -10.39 -11.78
CA LYS A 152 -0.98 -9.71 -13.04
C LYS A 152 0.26 -9.63 -13.94
N VAL A 153 1.45 -9.34 -13.39
CA VAL A 153 2.71 -9.37 -14.15
C VAL A 153 2.94 -10.77 -14.76
N ASN A 154 2.73 -11.83 -13.98
CA ASN A 154 2.86 -13.21 -14.49
C ASN A 154 1.85 -13.54 -15.59
N LEU A 155 0.59 -13.10 -15.45
CA LEU A 155 -0.42 -13.27 -16.51
C LEU A 155 -0.08 -12.46 -17.77
N LEU A 156 0.43 -11.23 -17.60
CA LEU A 156 0.88 -10.41 -18.72
C LEU A 156 2.05 -11.04 -19.47
N LEU A 157 2.99 -11.65 -18.73
CA LEU A 157 4.10 -12.42 -19.30
C LEU A 157 3.59 -13.59 -20.16
N GLN A 158 2.58 -14.32 -19.70
CA GLN A 158 1.95 -15.41 -20.47
C GLN A 158 1.22 -14.92 -21.73
N SER A 159 0.72 -13.68 -21.71
CA SER A 159 0.02 -13.07 -22.85
C SER A 159 0.95 -12.35 -23.84
N ASN A 160 2.28 -12.49 -23.71
CA ASN A 160 3.31 -11.80 -24.50
C ASN A 160 3.26 -10.26 -24.43
N LYS A 161 2.58 -9.69 -23.43
CA LYS A 161 2.48 -8.23 -23.22
C LYS A 161 3.62 -7.72 -22.33
N TYR A 162 4.85 -7.90 -22.80
CA TYR A 162 6.06 -7.66 -22.00
C TYR A 162 6.23 -6.20 -21.55
N TYR A 163 5.86 -5.21 -22.38
CA TYR A 163 5.95 -3.80 -22.02
C TYR A 163 5.03 -3.47 -20.84
N LEU A 164 3.76 -3.86 -20.93
CA LEU A 164 2.78 -3.66 -19.86
C LEU A 164 3.22 -4.40 -18.59
N ALA A 165 3.78 -5.60 -18.72
CA ALA A 165 4.33 -6.35 -17.60
C ALA A 165 5.44 -5.56 -16.88
N LEU A 166 6.37 -4.97 -17.64
CA LEU A 166 7.46 -4.15 -17.09
C LEU A 166 6.93 -2.89 -16.40
N MET A 167 5.99 -2.18 -17.02
CA MET A 167 5.35 -0.99 -16.43
C MET A 167 4.62 -1.32 -15.12
N THR A 168 3.86 -2.42 -15.09
CA THR A 168 3.17 -2.86 -13.86
C THR A 168 4.14 -3.31 -12.78
N LEU A 169 5.31 -3.82 -13.16
CA LEU A 169 6.37 -4.19 -12.22
C LEU A 169 7.04 -2.94 -11.63
N GLU A 170 7.26 -1.92 -12.45
CA GLU A 170 7.80 -0.62 -12.03
C GLU A 170 6.81 0.14 -11.13
N ASP A 171 5.52 0.12 -11.46
CA ASP A 171 4.45 0.66 -10.60
C ASP A 171 4.38 -0.06 -9.24
N LEU A 172 4.56 -1.39 -9.23
CA LEU A 172 4.67 -2.17 -8.00
C LEU A 172 5.90 -1.75 -7.17
N GLU A 173 7.04 -1.53 -7.81
CA GLU A 173 8.30 -1.10 -7.18
C GLU A 173 8.21 0.31 -6.58
N GLN A 174 7.67 1.27 -7.32
CA GLN A 174 7.68 2.68 -6.94
C GLN A 174 6.51 3.08 -6.04
N ASN A 175 5.30 2.56 -6.28
CA ASN A 175 4.09 3.07 -5.62
C ASN A 175 3.58 2.15 -4.50
N HIS A 176 3.72 0.83 -4.64
CA HIS A 176 3.05 -0.12 -3.73
C HIS A 176 3.96 -0.73 -2.66
N LEU A 177 5.23 -1.01 -2.96
CA LEU A 177 6.17 -1.53 -1.95
C LEU A 177 6.50 -0.54 -0.84
N PRO A 178 6.72 0.77 -1.09
CA PRO A 178 7.08 1.70 -0.01
C PRO A 178 6.02 1.81 1.08
N GLN A 179 4.74 1.64 0.71
CA GLN A 179 3.58 1.72 1.60
C GLN A 179 3.57 0.64 2.69
N THR A 180 4.26 -0.48 2.47
CA THR A 180 4.25 -1.65 3.38
C THR A 180 5.66 -2.13 3.72
N SER A 181 6.66 -1.25 3.61
CA SER A 181 8.09 -1.52 3.81
C SER A 181 8.48 -2.04 5.21
N GLN A 182 7.57 -2.00 6.18
CA GLN A 182 7.78 -2.48 7.55
C GLN A 182 7.68 -4.01 7.69
N TYR A 183 7.15 -4.71 6.68
CA TYR A 183 6.90 -6.15 6.74
C TYR A 183 7.95 -6.95 5.96
N GLU A 184 8.38 -8.07 6.53
CA GLU A 184 9.35 -8.99 5.90
C GLU A 184 8.90 -9.48 4.52
N PHE A 185 7.59 -9.69 4.33
CA PHE A 185 7.00 -10.05 3.05
C PHE A 185 7.34 -9.04 1.93
N THR A 186 7.30 -7.74 2.25
CA THR A 186 7.57 -6.67 1.28
C THR A 186 9.03 -6.65 0.87
N ILE A 187 9.92 -6.95 1.82
CA ILE A 187 11.36 -7.09 1.56
C ILE A 187 11.62 -8.27 0.62
N TYR A 188 11.04 -9.44 0.93
CA TYR A 188 11.14 -10.60 0.04
C TYR A 188 10.58 -10.32 -1.36
N MET A 189 9.46 -9.59 -1.43
CA MET A 189 8.87 -9.20 -2.71
C MET A 189 9.78 -8.25 -3.51
N SER A 190 10.48 -7.31 -2.84
CA SER A 190 11.45 -6.44 -3.51
C SER A 190 12.66 -7.21 -4.07
N GLU A 191 13.09 -8.27 -3.40
CA GLU A 191 14.15 -9.16 -3.90
C GLU A 191 13.68 -9.98 -5.12
N CYS A 192 12.38 -10.28 -5.20
CA CYS A 192 11.79 -11.00 -6.33
C CYS A 192 11.68 -10.16 -7.61
N ILE A 193 11.62 -8.83 -7.52
CA ILE A 193 11.43 -7.94 -8.68
C ILE A 193 12.57 -8.05 -9.70
N PRO A 194 13.85 -8.02 -9.31
CA PRO A 194 14.96 -8.30 -10.22
C PRO A 194 14.82 -9.64 -10.96
N HIS A 195 14.34 -10.69 -10.26
CA HIS A 195 14.11 -12.00 -10.88
C HIS A 195 12.98 -11.95 -11.90
N MET A 196 11.87 -11.27 -11.60
CA MET A 196 10.77 -11.06 -12.55
C MET A 196 11.21 -10.24 -13.76
N ARG A 197 12.01 -9.18 -13.56
CA ARG A 197 12.59 -8.36 -14.65
C ARG A 197 13.52 -9.21 -15.54
N ASN A 198 14.35 -10.06 -14.95
CA ASN A 198 15.20 -10.99 -15.71
C ASN A 198 14.38 -12.06 -16.44
N SER A 199 13.28 -12.53 -15.86
CA SER A 199 12.36 -13.46 -16.52
C SER A 199 11.72 -12.83 -17.76
N ILE A 200 11.28 -11.57 -17.67
CA ILE A 200 10.79 -10.78 -18.82
C ILE A 200 11.91 -10.65 -19.87
N LYS A 201 13.14 -10.28 -19.48
CA LYS A 201 14.28 -10.21 -20.41
C LYS A 201 14.51 -11.53 -21.14
N LYS A 202 14.50 -12.66 -20.43
CA LYS A 202 14.67 -13.99 -21.03
C LYS A 202 13.53 -14.33 -21.99
N ALA A 203 12.29 -14.03 -21.64
CA ALA A 203 11.13 -14.27 -22.51
C ALA A 203 11.24 -13.47 -23.82
N VAL A 204 11.61 -12.19 -23.75
CA VAL A 204 11.81 -11.33 -24.92
C VAL A 204 12.93 -11.88 -25.83
N VAL A 205 14.03 -12.37 -25.26
CA VAL A 205 15.12 -12.99 -26.04
C VAL A 205 14.68 -14.30 -26.71
N LEU A 206 13.83 -15.09 -26.06
CA LEU A 206 13.26 -16.30 -26.66
C LEU A 206 12.33 -15.97 -27.82
N ASP A 207 11.44 -14.99 -27.63
CA ASP A 207 10.53 -14.51 -28.67
C ASP A 207 11.32 -13.95 -29.88
N LYS A 208 12.39 -13.19 -29.63
CA LYS A 208 13.36 -12.78 -30.68
C LYS A 208 13.87 -13.98 -31.48
N ARG A 209 14.31 -15.03 -30.79
CA ARG A 209 14.92 -16.22 -31.43
C ARG A 209 13.88 -16.99 -32.26
N GLU A 210 12.68 -17.16 -31.72
CA GLU A 210 11.57 -17.79 -32.44
C GLU A 210 11.19 -16.96 -33.68
N TRP A 211 11.10 -15.64 -33.54
CA TRP A 211 10.86 -14.74 -34.65
C TRP A 211 11.97 -14.85 -35.71
N LEU A 212 13.25 -14.82 -35.34
CA LEU A 212 14.38 -15.00 -36.27
C LEU A 212 14.35 -16.35 -37.00
N SER A 213 13.92 -17.42 -36.32
CA SER A 213 13.73 -18.73 -36.96
C SER A 213 12.59 -18.68 -37.98
N SER A 214 11.44 -18.12 -37.60
CA SER A 214 10.30 -17.97 -38.51
C SER A 214 10.63 -17.04 -39.70
N LEU A 215 11.48 -16.03 -39.46
CA LEU A 215 11.95 -15.09 -40.46
C LEU A 215 12.79 -15.78 -41.52
N ARG A 216 13.63 -16.76 -41.12
CA ARG A 216 14.43 -17.56 -42.07
C ARG A 216 13.56 -18.38 -43.01
N ASP A 217 12.50 -19.01 -42.50
CA ASP A 217 11.60 -19.80 -43.36
C ASP A 217 10.78 -18.91 -44.30
N ARG A 218 10.31 -17.76 -43.78
CA ARG A 218 9.51 -16.81 -44.56
C ARG A 218 10.32 -15.98 -45.55
N SER A 219 11.59 -15.68 -45.25
CA SER A 219 12.45 -14.91 -46.16
C SER A 219 12.59 -15.63 -47.50
N ARG A 220 12.77 -16.96 -47.49
CA ARG A 220 12.82 -17.76 -48.71
C ARG A 220 11.53 -17.70 -49.53
N ILE A 221 10.38 -17.73 -48.86
CA ILE A 221 9.06 -17.63 -49.52
C ILE A 221 8.90 -16.27 -50.19
N ILE A 222 9.31 -15.19 -49.52
CA ILE A 222 9.28 -13.83 -50.08
C ILE A 222 10.22 -13.72 -51.26
N GLY A 223 11.45 -14.22 -51.12
CA GLY A 223 12.42 -14.26 -52.21
C GLY A 223 11.86 -15.01 -53.42
N LYS A 224 11.23 -16.17 -53.22
CA LYS A 224 10.55 -16.90 -54.29
C LYS A 224 9.42 -16.10 -54.93
N LYS A 225 8.51 -15.52 -54.15
CA LYS A 225 7.36 -14.76 -54.68
C LYS A 225 7.83 -13.54 -55.47
N LYS A 226 8.66 -12.69 -54.87
CA LYS A 226 9.17 -11.45 -55.49
C LYS A 226 10.03 -11.73 -56.71
N LEU A 227 10.91 -12.72 -56.64
CA LEU A 227 11.72 -13.08 -57.80
C LEU A 227 10.89 -13.69 -58.93
N SER A 228 9.92 -14.55 -58.61
CA SER A 228 9.01 -15.12 -59.62
C SER A 228 8.17 -14.04 -60.30
N GLN A 229 7.71 -13.05 -59.54
CA GLN A 229 6.99 -11.88 -60.08
C GLN A 229 7.91 -11.07 -61.00
N MET A 230 9.12 -10.75 -60.54
CA MET A 230 10.11 -10.02 -61.34
C MET A 230 10.48 -10.78 -62.63
N MET A 231 10.64 -12.10 -62.58
CA MET A 231 10.89 -12.94 -63.75
C MET A 231 9.72 -12.95 -64.75
N LYS A 232 8.47 -12.97 -64.26
CA LYS A 232 7.28 -12.87 -65.13
C LYS A 232 7.25 -11.51 -65.83
N ASN A 233 7.55 -10.43 -65.09
CA ASN A 233 7.63 -9.08 -65.64
C ASN A 233 8.75 -8.97 -66.67
N PHE A 234 9.92 -9.55 -66.40
CA PHE A 234 11.07 -9.60 -67.31
C PHE A 234 10.72 -10.33 -68.62
N LYS A 235 10.04 -11.47 -68.56
CA LYS A 235 9.58 -12.21 -69.76
C LYS A 235 8.53 -11.42 -70.55
N ARG A 236 7.53 -10.86 -69.89
CA ARG A 236 6.51 -10.00 -70.52
C ARG A 236 7.16 -8.80 -71.24
N TRP A 237 8.16 -8.17 -70.62
CA TRP A 237 8.92 -7.10 -71.23
C TRP A 237 9.72 -7.59 -72.44
N GLY A 238 10.41 -8.73 -72.33
CA GLY A 238 11.16 -9.32 -73.44
C GLY A 238 10.31 -9.65 -74.67
N ASP A 239 9.03 -9.97 -74.47
CA ASP A 239 8.08 -10.18 -75.56
C ASP A 239 7.53 -8.87 -76.15
N ARG A 240 7.24 -7.86 -75.31
CA ARG A 240 6.85 -6.50 -75.78
C ARG A 240 7.96 -5.78 -76.55
N ASN A 241 9.22 -5.99 -76.17
CA ASN A 241 10.36 -5.30 -76.79
C ASN A 241 10.76 -5.85 -78.17
N LYS A 242 10.22 -7.00 -78.58
CA LYS A 242 10.33 -7.49 -79.98
C LYS A 242 9.48 -6.66 -80.95
N GLU A 243 8.54 -5.87 -80.46
CA GLU A 243 7.65 -5.01 -81.25
C GLU A 243 8.13 -3.55 -81.35
N GLY A 244 9.31 -3.23 -80.80
CA GLY A 244 10.00 -1.96 -81.05
C GLY A 244 9.35 -0.74 -80.41
N ASN A 245 9.53 -0.58 -79.09
CA ASN A 245 9.57 0.76 -78.50
C ASN A 245 10.36 0.78 -77.19
N SER A 246 11.13 1.85 -77.01
CA SER A 246 12.30 1.96 -76.14
C SER A 246 12.02 2.17 -74.64
N ILE A 247 13.10 1.96 -73.86
CA ILE A 247 13.45 2.43 -72.50
C ILE A 247 13.20 1.45 -71.33
N ALA A 248 14.31 0.95 -70.78
CA ALA A 248 14.44 0.07 -69.62
C ALA A 248 13.86 0.62 -68.29
N PHE A 249 13.48 1.90 -68.26
CA PHE A 249 12.99 2.60 -67.07
C PHE A 249 11.51 2.30 -66.74
N HIS A 250 10.75 1.75 -67.70
CA HIS A 250 9.36 1.29 -67.50
C HIS A 250 9.28 -0.16 -66.95
N MET A 251 10.38 -0.69 -66.40
CA MET A 251 10.42 -2.03 -65.82
C MET A 251 9.96 -2.06 -64.35
N VAL A 252 9.99 -0.90 -63.69
CA VAL A 252 9.80 -0.73 -62.24
C VAL A 252 8.47 -0.06 -61.89
N LEU A 253 7.88 0.72 -62.81
CA LEU A 253 6.71 1.56 -62.57
C LEU A 253 5.43 1.08 -63.27
N ASP A 254 5.42 -0.10 -63.89
CA ASP A 254 4.22 -0.66 -64.53
C ASP A 254 3.26 -1.28 -63.48
N GLU A 255 3.06 -0.59 -62.34
CA GLU A 255 2.03 -0.88 -61.34
C GLU A 255 0.63 -0.41 -61.78
N ASP A 256 0.55 0.46 -62.80
CA ASP A 256 -0.71 1.13 -63.21
C ASP A 256 -1.39 0.54 -64.46
N ASN A 257 -0.84 -0.51 -65.10
CA ASN A 257 -1.54 -1.16 -66.22
C ASN A 257 -2.37 -2.35 -65.72
N GLU A 258 -3.58 -2.04 -65.27
CA GLU A 258 -4.71 -2.95 -65.08
C GLU A 258 -4.78 -3.96 -66.24
N SER A 259 -4.31 -5.19 -66.00
CA SER A 259 -4.76 -6.35 -66.76
C SER A 259 -5.73 -7.10 -65.87
N GLU A 260 -7.02 -6.80 -66.07
CA GLU A 260 -8.13 -7.63 -65.64
C GLU A 260 -7.84 -9.11 -65.99
N GLY A 261 -7.57 -9.97 -65.01
CA GLY A 261 -7.58 -11.41 -65.29
C GLY A 261 -6.84 -12.37 -64.36
N GLU A 262 -5.93 -11.94 -63.49
CA GLU A 262 -5.33 -12.85 -62.50
C GLU A 262 -5.24 -12.13 -61.16
N GLU A 263 -5.96 -12.66 -60.17
CA GLU A 263 -5.99 -12.20 -58.78
C GLU A 263 -4.58 -11.88 -58.29
N ASP A 264 -4.28 -10.59 -58.24
CA ASP A 264 -2.99 -10.06 -57.86
C ASP A 264 -2.89 -10.13 -56.34
N ASP A 265 -2.48 -11.30 -55.84
CA ASP A 265 -2.06 -11.51 -54.45
C ASP A 265 -0.76 -10.71 -54.19
N PHE A 266 -0.86 -9.38 -54.22
CA PHE A 266 0.12 -8.43 -53.70
C PHE A 266 0.09 -8.49 -52.17
N GLU A 267 0.61 -9.57 -51.62
CA GLU A 267 1.04 -9.54 -50.23
C GLU A 267 2.26 -8.61 -50.16
N GLN A 268 2.04 -7.39 -49.69
CA GLN A 268 3.11 -6.52 -49.22
C GLN A 268 4.01 -7.33 -48.28
N ILE A 269 5.33 -7.07 -48.27
CA ILE A 269 6.30 -7.80 -47.42
C ILE A 269 5.83 -7.80 -45.95
N ASP A 270 5.14 -6.74 -45.54
CA ASP A 270 4.51 -6.55 -44.23
C ASP A 270 3.36 -7.51 -43.89
N GLN A 271 2.69 -8.10 -44.89
CA GLN A 271 1.66 -9.13 -44.68
C GLN A 271 2.28 -10.50 -44.43
N VAL A 272 3.45 -10.77 -45.02
CA VAL A 272 4.18 -12.04 -44.89
C VAL A 272 5.05 -12.06 -43.62
N ILE A 273 5.72 -10.94 -43.30
CA ILE A 273 6.52 -10.80 -42.09
C ILE A 273 5.87 -9.78 -41.15
N LYS A 274 5.49 -10.24 -39.96
CA LYS A 274 5.10 -9.36 -38.87
C LYS A 274 6.36 -8.90 -38.14
N PHE A 275 6.69 -7.62 -38.26
CA PHE A 275 7.83 -7.00 -37.55
C PHE A 275 7.51 -6.60 -36.10
N GLU A 276 6.26 -6.78 -35.65
CA GLU A 276 5.83 -6.48 -34.27
C GLU A 276 6.77 -7.05 -33.18
N PRO A 277 7.24 -8.32 -33.25
CA PRO A 277 8.17 -8.86 -32.25
C PRO A 277 9.53 -8.14 -32.23
N LEU A 278 10.02 -7.71 -33.40
CA LEU A 278 11.27 -6.93 -33.50
C LEU A 278 11.11 -5.57 -32.84
N PHE A 279 10.02 -4.85 -33.13
CA PHE A 279 9.76 -3.55 -32.53
C PHE A 279 9.52 -3.64 -31.03
N GLN A 280 8.82 -4.68 -30.57
CA GLN A 280 8.61 -4.95 -29.16
C GLN A 280 9.95 -5.22 -28.45
N CYS A 281 10.83 -6.04 -29.04
CA CYS A 281 12.18 -6.26 -28.52
C CYS A 281 12.98 -4.96 -28.47
N LEU A 282 12.97 -4.17 -29.55
CA LEU A 282 13.69 -2.89 -29.63
C LEU A 282 13.21 -1.92 -28.54
N HIS A 283 11.90 -1.80 -28.36
CA HIS A 283 11.30 -0.90 -27.36
C HIS A 283 11.66 -1.32 -25.93
N ILE A 284 11.57 -2.62 -25.62
CA ILE A 284 11.89 -3.14 -24.28
C ILE A 284 13.38 -2.96 -23.96
N HIS A 285 14.27 -3.27 -24.91
CA HIS A 285 15.71 -3.10 -24.70
C HIS A 285 16.13 -1.63 -24.60
N LYS A 286 15.38 -0.72 -25.25
CA LYS A 286 15.54 0.73 -25.07
C LYS A 286 15.18 1.16 -23.65
N ILE A 287 14.06 0.69 -23.10
CA ILE A 287 13.64 1.00 -21.72
C ILE A 287 14.62 0.42 -20.70
N LEU A 288 15.13 -0.78 -20.96
CA LEU A 288 16.12 -1.43 -20.09
C LEU A 288 17.53 -0.82 -20.21
N GLY A 289 17.78 0.11 -21.14
CA GLY A 289 19.08 0.76 -21.33
C GLY A 289 20.17 -0.13 -21.95
N ILE A 290 19.79 -1.27 -22.54
CA ILE A 290 20.71 -2.29 -23.09
C ILE A 290 20.57 -2.44 -24.61
N LEU A 291 20.23 -1.35 -25.31
CA LEU A 291 20.00 -1.36 -26.76
C LEU A 291 21.25 -1.78 -27.54
N ASN A 292 22.44 -1.34 -27.11
CA ASN A 292 23.70 -1.67 -27.79
C ASN A 292 24.02 -3.18 -27.74
N GLU A 293 23.77 -3.83 -26.59
CA GLU A 293 23.92 -5.29 -26.46
C GLU A 293 22.97 -6.04 -27.41
N PHE A 294 21.72 -5.56 -27.49
CA PHE A 294 20.71 -6.12 -28.39
C PHE A 294 21.09 -5.94 -29.85
N GLN A 295 21.57 -4.75 -30.23
CA GLN A 295 22.03 -4.45 -31.58
C GLN A 295 23.17 -5.37 -32.00
N ASN A 296 24.20 -5.53 -31.15
CA ASN A 296 25.32 -6.43 -31.43
C ASN A 296 24.86 -7.88 -31.60
N SER A 297 24.06 -8.39 -30.64
CA SER A 297 23.54 -9.76 -30.72
C SER A 297 22.66 -9.97 -31.96
N PHE A 298 21.87 -8.97 -32.35
CA PHE A 298 21.05 -9.05 -33.55
C PHE A 298 21.90 -9.07 -34.82
N CYS A 299 22.88 -8.18 -34.92
CA CYS A 299 23.82 -8.13 -36.04
C CYS A 299 24.58 -9.46 -36.19
N GLU A 300 25.06 -10.04 -35.09
CA GLU A 300 25.69 -11.36 -35.08
C GLU A 300 24.76 -12.47 -35.58
N ASP A 301 23.51 -12.52 -35.09
CA ASP A 301 22.53 -13.52 -35.53
C ASP A 301 22.24 -13.42 -37.04
N ARG A 302 22.10 -12.19 -37.55
CA ARG A 302 21.87 -11.93 -38.98
C ARG A 302 23.10 -12.23 -39.83
N GLN A 303 24.30 -11.92 -39.34
CA GLN A 303 25.56 -12.28 -39.98
C GLN A 303 25.72 -13.80 -40.06
N ASN A 304 25.45 -14.53 -38.97
CA ASN A 304 25.48 -15.99 -38.95
C ASN A 304 24.47 -16.60 -39.93
N HIS A 305 23.28 -16.02 -40.06
CA HIS A 305 22.31 -16.43 -41.07
C HIS A 305 22.85 -16.21 -42.49
N GLY A 306 23.42 -15.03 -42.78
CA GLY A 306 24.05 -14.75 -44.07
C GLY A 306 25.18 -15.73 -44.40
N ILE A 307 26.08 -15.99 -43.45
CA ILE A 307 27.17 -16.96 -43.58
C ILE A 307 26.62 -18.38 -43.82
N SER A 308 25.54 -18.77 -43.14
CA SER A 308 24.90 -20.07 -43.36
C SER A 308 24.34 -20.23 -44.77
N ILE A 309 23.86 -19.14 -45.39
CA ILE A 309 23.44 -19.17 -46.79
C ILE A 309 24.69 -19.29 -47.68
N ILE A 310 25.76 -18.51 -47.43
CA ILE A 310 27.03 -18.55 -48.18
C ILE A 310 27.69 -19.94 -48.15
N SER A 311 27.65 -20.62 -46.99
CA SER A 311 28.30 -21.92 -46.79
C SER A 311 27.53 -23.09 -47.41
N SER A 312 26.35 -22.85 -47.99
CA SER A 312 25.56 -23.89 -48.65
C SER A 312 26.33 -24.43 -49.87
N ASP A 313 26.53 -25.74 -49.91
CA ASP A 313 27.18 -26.43 -51.03
C ASP A 313 26.17 -26.63 -52.17
N ILE A 314 26.41 -25.94 -53.28
CA ILE A 314 25.55 -26.01 -54.47
C ILE A 314 26.33 -26.71 -55.56
N LYS A 315 25.84 -27.90 -55.93
CA LYS A 315 26.27 -28.59 -57.15
C LYS A 315 25.18 -28.43 -58.20
N LEU A 316 25.52 -27.82 -59.33
CA LEU A 316 24.61 -27.65 -60.46
C LEU A 316 24.77 -28.85 -61.41
N GLU A 317 24.35 -30.03 -60.96
CA GLU A 317 24.13 -31.13 -61.90
C GLU A 317 22.83 -30.88 -62.68
N SER A 318 22.71 -31.42 -63.90
CA SER A 318 21.62 -31.05 -64.82
C SER A 318 20.19 -31.39 -64.36
N GLU A 319 20.04 -32.09 -63.23
CA GLU A 319 18.77 -32.39 -62.54
C GLU A 319 18.51 -31.49 -61.31
N HIS A 320 19.42 -30.56 -60.98
CA HIS A 320 19.44 -29.79 -59.75
C HIS A 320 19.31 -28.26 -59.93
N ILE A 321 18.75 -27.79 -61.05
CA ILE A 321 18.43 -26.35 -61.26
C ILE A 321 17.58 -25.81 -60.10
N SER A 322 16.69 -26.62 -59.55
CA SER A 322 15.89 -26.27 -58.38
C SER A 322 16.73 -25.89 -57.17
N ASN A 323 17.93 -26.46 -56.97
CA ASN A 323 18.80 -26.08 -55.85
C ASN A 323 19.42 -24.69 -56.03
N PHE A 324 19.70 -24.31 -57.27
CA PHE A 324 20.15 -22.96 -57.59
C PHE A 324 19.02 -21.94 -57.38
N ASP A 325 17.80 -22.24 -57.84
CA ASP A 325 16.66 -21.36 -57.64
C ASP A 325 16.37 -21.15 -56.16
N LEU A 326 16.45 -22.22 -55.37
CA LEU A 326 16.29 -22.17 -53.92
C LEU A 326 17.36 -21.29 -53.26
N PHE A 327 18.61 -21.36 -53.71
CA PHE A 327 19.69 -20.49 -53.23
C PHE A 327 19.47 -19.03 -53.59
N ILE A 328 19.04 -18.74 -54.83
CA ILE A 328 18.72 -17.38 -55.25
C ILE A 328 17.51 -16.84 -54.47
N TYR A 329 16.51 -17.66 -54.18
CA TYR A 329 15.37 -17.27 -53.33
C TYR A 329 15.83 -16.95 -51.89
N ASP A 330 16.76 -17.72 -51.33
CA ASP A 330 17.33 -17.46 -50.00
C ASP A 330 18.10 -16.14 -49.96
N ILE A 331 18.94 -15.87 -50.97
CA ILE A 331 19.68 -14.59 -51.09
C ILE A 331 18.71 -13.41 -51.24
N THR A 332 17.81 -13.50 -52.22
CA THR A 332 16.86 -12.42 -52.53
C THR A 332 15.99 -12.11 -51.31
N GLY A 333 15.48 -13.16 -50.66
CA GLY A 333 14.70 -13.04 -49.45
C GLY A 333 15.46 -12.42 -48.28
N PHE A 334 16.73 -12.79 -48.10
CA PHE A 334 17.57 -12.23 -47.04
C PHE A 334 17.77 -10.72 -47.20
N PHE A 335 18.18 -10.26 -48.39
CA PHE A 335 18.48 -8.84 -48.62
C PHE A 335 17.23 -7.96 -48.66
N LEU A 336 16.10 -8.46 -49.16
CA LEU A 336 14.82 -7.75 -49.05
C LEU A 336 14.42 -7.52 -47.59
N VAL A 337 14.61 -8.53 -46.73
CA VAL A 337 14.33 -8.40 -45.30
C VAL A 337 15.30 -7.44 -44.62
N GLU A 338 16.60 -7.49 -44.94
CA GLU A 338 17.57 -6.52 -44.43
C GLU A 338 17.20 -5.08 -44.83
N TYR A 339 16.78 -4.89 -46.08
CA TYR A 339 16.31 -3.59 -46.58
C TYR A 339 15.10 -3.09 -45.80
N CYS A 340 14.08 -3.93 -45.60
CA CYS A 340 12.91 -3.58 -44.79
C CYS A 340 13.31 -3.24 -43.35
N ILE A 341 14.23 -3.99 -42.74
CA ILE A 341 14.70 -3.68 -41.39
C ILE A 341 15.42 -2.34 -41.39
N MET A 342 16.31 -2.07 -42.33
CA MET A 342 17.06 -0.80 -42.42
C MET A 342 16.16 0.42 -42.64
N THR A 343 15.10 0.29 -43.43
CA THR A 343 14.16 1.39 -43.71
C THR A 343 13.18 1.62 -42.58
N THR A 344 12.75 0.56 -41.89
CA THR A 344 11.79 0.65 -40.79
C THR A 344 12.44 0.95 -39.44
N THR A 345 13.74 0.68 -39.28
CA THR A 345 14.46 0.92 -38.02
C THR A 345 15.43 2.08 -38.18
N ASP A 346 15.23 3.15 -37.40
CA ASP A 346 16.05 4.38 -37.42
C ASP A 346 17.52 4.13 -37.01
N GLY A 347 18.34 3.62 -37.92
CA GLY A 347 19.78 3.39 -37.70
C GLY A 347 20.13 2.20 -36.80
N PHE A 348 19.19 1.28 -36.53
CA PHE A 348 19.46 0.05 -35.78
C PHE A 348 20.34 -0.92 -36.57
N ARG A 349 20.14 -1.01 -37.90
CA ARG A 349 20.97 -1.81 -38.80
C ARG A 349 21.82 -0.90 -39.67
N MET A 350 23.15 -1.07 -39.64
CA MET A 350 24.07 -0.28 -40.46
C MET A 350 24.17 -0.82 -41.88
N LYS A 351 24.16 0.09 -42.86
CA LYS A 351 24.34 -0.27 -44.28
C LYS A 351 25.68 -0.96 -44.56
N SER A 352 26.75 -0.51 -43.91
CA SER A 352 28.09 -1.09 -44.06
C SER A 352 28.13 -2.59 -43.77
N ASP A 353 27.39 -3.05 -42.77
CA ASP A 353 27.38 -4.46 -42.38
C ASP A 353 26.63 -5.33 -43.39
N VAL A 354 25.60 -4.77 -44.03
CA VAL A 354 24.83 -5.44 -45.09
C VAL A 354 25.65 -5.46 -46.38
N ASP A 355 26.36 -4.38 -46.71
CA ASP A 355 27.24 -4.30 -47.87
C ASP A 355 28.37 -5.36 -47.81
N ILE A 356 28.97 -5.57 -46.63
CA ILE A 356 29.99 -6.63 -46.43
C ILE A 356 29.41 -8.02 -46.72
N LEU A 357 28.18 -8.30 -46.26
CA LEU A 357 27.51 -9.57 -46.54
C LEU A 357 27.16 -9.71 -48.02
N TRP A 358 26.78 -8.61 -48.68
CA TRP A 358 26.53 -8.56 -50.13
C TRP A 358 27.79 -8.89 -50.94
N ASP A 359 28.94 -8.32 -50.60
CA ASP A 359 30.21 -8.59 -51.28
C ASP A 359 30.64 -10.06 -51.13
N GLN A 360 30.43 -10.64 -49.94
CA GLN A 360 30.71 -12.06 -49.71
C GLN A 360 29.75 -12.98 -50.48
N MET A 361 28.47 -12.62 -50.54
CA MET A 361 27.44 -13.34 -51.29
C MET A 361 27.68 -13.30 -52.79
N THR A 362 27.98 -12.13 -53.34
CA THR A 362 28.29 -11.96 -54.77
C THR A 362 29.55 -12.72 -55.14
N SER A 363 30.60 -12.68 -54.31
CA SER A 363 31.82 -13.47 -54.51
C SER A 363 31.54 -14.98 -54.53
N LYS A 364 30.72 -15.49 -53.59
CA LYS A 364 30.30 -16.89 -53.57
C LYS A 364 29.47 -17.24 -54.79
N LEU A 365 28.52 -16.39 -55.16
CA LEU A 365 27.64 -16.59 -56.31
C LEU A 365 28.46 -16.64 -57.62
N LEU A 366 29.45 -15.76 -57.79
CA LEU A 366 30.40 -15.80 -58.91
C LEU A 366 31.23 -17.09 -58.93
N ASN A 367 31.70 -17.55 -57.78
CA ASN A 367 32.42 -18.82 -57.67
C ASN A 367 31.52 -20.01 -58.04
N VAL A 368 30.29 -20.07 -57.51
CA VAL A 368 29.31 -21.13 -57.84
C VAL A 368 28.98 -21.10 -59.33
N ILE A 369 28.76 -19.92 -59.91
CA ILE A 369 28.44 -19.81 -61.33
C ILE A 369 29.64 -20.22 -62.19
N SER A 370 30.86 -19.76 -61.88
CA SER A 370 32.05 -20.05 -62.68
C SER A 370 32.48 -21.52 -62.63
N THR A 371 32.39 -22.19 -61.47
CA THR A 371 32.73 -23.63 -61.35
C THR A 371 31.70 -24.52 -62.02
N ASN A 372 30.44 -24.10 -62.05
CA ASN A 372 29.36 -24.90 -62.63
C ASN A 372 29.04 -24.54 -64.09
N LEU A 373 29.45 -23.36 -64.58
CA LEU A 373 29.40 -22.98 -66.00
C LEU A 373 30.22 -23.93 -66.87
N SER A 374 31.33 -24.44 -66.34
CA SER A 374 32.15 -25.46 -67.02
C SER A 374 31.46 -26.82 -67.13
N GLU A 375 30.44 -27.10 -66.31
CA GLU A 375 29.73 -28.39 -66.27
C GLU A 375 28.33 -28.31 -66.93
N ALA A 376 27.72 -27.13 -67.00
CA ALA A 376 26.39 -26.88 -67.54
C ALA A 376 26.34 -26.84 -69.08
N ASN A 377 26.39 -28.00 -69.72
CA ASN A 377 26.38 -28.16 -71.19
C ASN A 377 25.00 -28.00 -71.89
N LYS A 378 24.00 -27.34 -71.28
CA LYS A 378 22.65 -27.16 -71.89
C LYS A 378 22.30 -25.67 -72.00
N ASP A 379 22.04 -25.20 -73.22
CA ASP A 379 21.70 -23.79 -73.49
C ASP A 379 20.54 -23.25 -72.62
N ASN A 380 19.51 -24.07 -72.38
CA ASN A 380 18.34 -23.65 -71.59
C ASN A 380 18.65 -23.38 -70.11
N THR A 381 19.62 -24.09 -69.51
CA THR A 381 19.97 -23.90 -68.10
C THR A 381 20.77 -22.62 -67.90
N LEU A 382 21.63 -22.30 -68.87
CA LEU A 382 22.39 -21.05 -68.89
C LEU A 382 21.47 -19.82 -68.99
N HIS A 383 20.45 -19.89 -69.85
CA HIS A 383 19.47 -18.81 -69.99
C HIS A 383 18.66 -18.62 -68.70
N HIS A 384 18.23 -19.70 -68.05
CA HIS A 384 17.52 -19.61 -66.77
C HIS A 384 18.34 -18.97 -65.67
N ILE A 385 19.61 -19.38 -65.53
CA ILE A 385 20.55 -18.80 -64.55
C ILE A 385 20.74 -17.30 -64.82
N LYS A 386 20.96 -16.92 -66.08
CA LYS A 386 21.11 -15.52 -66.49
C LYS A 386 19.88 -14.69 -66.14
N ASP A 387 18.68 -15.15 -66.52
CA ASP A 387 17.43 -14.44 -66.27
C ASP A 387 17.15 -14.29 -64.77
N SER A 388 17.50 -15.32 -63.98
CA SER A 388 17.37 -15.30 -62.52
C SER A 388 18.26 -14.26 -61.86
N LEU A 389 19.51 -14.15 -62.32
CA LEU A 389 20.48 -13.20 -61.78
C LEU A 389 20.14 -11.76 -62.16
N ILE A 390 19.73 -11.53 -63.40
CA ILE A 390 19.30 -10.21 -63.85
C ILE A 390 18.06 -9.76 -63.07
N SER A 391 17.07 -10.65 -62.91
CA SER A 391 15.87 -10.36 -62.12
C SER A 391 16.19 -10.06 -60.66
N MET A 392 17.13 -10.80 -60.05
CA MET A 392 17.59 -10.55 -58.68
C MET A 392 18.31 -9.20 -58.55
N ALA A 393 19.23 -8.89 -59.46
CA ALA A 393 19.99 -7.64 -59.44
C ALA A 393 19.07 -6.42 -59.57
N LEU A 394 18.13 -6.46 -60.51
CA LEU A 394 17.14 -5.39 -60.72
C LEU A 394 16.23 -5.20 -59.50
N LEU A 395 15.80 -6.30 -58.87
CA LEU A 395 14.95 -6.24 -57.69
C LEU A 395 15.66 -5.59 -56.50
N LEU A 396 16.94 -5.90 -56.29
CA LEU A 396 17.73 -5.37 -55.18
C LEU A 396 18.32 -3.98 -55.44
N GLU A 397 18.37 -3.51 -56.68
CA GLU A 397 18.77 -2.13 -57.01
C GLU A 397 17.63 -1.13 -56.76
N VAL A 398 16.38 -1.59 -56.91
CA VAL A 398 15.15 -0.80 -56.69
C VAL A 398 14.73 -0.80 -55.22
N SER A 399 15.10 -1.84 -54.48
CA SER A 399 14.90 -1.95 -53.04
C SER A 399 16.04 -1.21 -52.36
#